data_AF-A0AA41DQL1-F1
#
_entry.id   AF-A0AA41DQL1-F1
#
_cell.length_a   1.000
_cell.length_b   1.000
_cell.length_c   1.000
_cell.angle_alpha   90.00
_cell.angle_beta   90.00
_cell.angle_gamma   90.00
#
_symmetry.space_group_name_H-M   'P 1'
#
loop_
_entity.id
_entity.type
_entity.pdbx_description
1 polymer ?
#
loop_
_entity_poly.entity_id
_entity_poly.type
_entity_poly.pdbx_seq_one_letter_code
_entity_poly.pdbx_strand_id
1 'polypeptide(L)' 'MSALPGRPGPTLEGIYEAMTEDEREAFRPVLLGPSPADWLADLLRINGHDVSASTIRTYRRALRREGVSSV' A
#
# COMPACT_ATOMS: atom_id res chain seq x y z
N MET A 1 -3.71 7.60 13.98
CA MET A 1 -2.49 6.82 13.65
C MET A 1 -2.90 5.41 13.29
N SER A 2 -3.39 5.17 12.07
CA SER A 2 -3.58 3.80 11.59
C SER A 2 -2.42 3.46 10.66
N ALA A 3 -1.31 2.97 11.25
CA ALA A 3 -0.14 2.54 10.49
C ALA A 3 -0.52 1.38 9.56
N LEU A 4 0.08 1.35 8.38
CA LEU A 4 0.00 0.19 7.49
C LEU A 4 0.48 -1.06 8.26
N PRO A 5 -0.21 -2.21 8.12
CA PRO A 5 0.17 -3.41 8.85
C PRO A 5 1.57 -3.91 8.45
N GLY A 6 2.19 -4.71 9.33
CA GLY A 6 3.51 -5.30 9.09
C GLY A 6 4.63 -4.28 9.02
N ARG A 7 5.60 -4.51 8.13
CA ARG A 7 6.74 -3.61 7.88
C ARG A 7 6.68 -3.05 6.46
N PRO A 8 5.89 -1.99 6.22
CA PRO A 8 5.96 -1.27 4.95
C PRO A 8 7.38 -0.72 4.75
N GLY A 9 7.85 -0.71 3.51
CA GLY A 9 9.13 -0.06 3.18
C GLY A 9 9.00 1.47 3.20
N PRO A 10 10.10 2.22 3.31
CA PRO A 10 10.08 3.68 3.50
C PRO A 10 9.34 4.43 2.39
N THR A 11 9.38 3.93 1.15
CA THR A 11 8.61 4.51 0.03
C THR A 11 7.11 4.42 0.27
N LEU A 12 6.62 3.26 0.70
CA LEU A 12 5.18 3.05 0.89
C LEU A 12 4.69 3.76 2.16
N GLU A 13 5.52 3.81 3.20
CA GLU A 13 5.27 4.65 4.38
C GLU A 13 5.14 6.11 4.01
N GLY A 14 6.11 6.68 3.28
CA GLY A 14 6.07 8.09 2.89
C GLY A 14 4.86 8.45 2.03
N ILE A 15 4.44 7.55 1.12
CA ILE A 15 3.21 7.75 0.33
C ILE A 15 1.98 7.74 1.23
N TYR A 16 1.87 6.76 2.12
CA TYR A 16 0.73 6.64 3.03
C TYR A 16 0.66 7.81 4.01
N GLU A 17 1.81 8.32 4.47
CA GLU A 17 1.89 9.50 5.32
C GLU A 17 1.51 10.79 4.59
N ALA A 18 1.84 10.90 3.30
CA ALA A 18 1.45 12.04 2.47
C ALA A 18 -0.04 12.09 2.15
N MET A 19 -0.75 10.95 2.23
CA MET A 19 -2.21 10.88 2.06
C MET A 19 -2.95 11.53 3.24
N THR A 20 -4.08 12.15 2.92
CA THR A 20 -5.11 12.54 3.89
C THR A 20 -5.73 11.31 4.56
N GLU A 21 -6.45 11.51 5.67
CA GLU A 21 -7.09 10.39 6.38
C GLU A 21 -8.16 9.69 5.51
N ASP A 22 -8.93 10.45 4.74
CA ASP A 22 -9.95 9.89 3.83
C ASP A 22 -9.32 9.05 2.71
N GLU A 23 -8.20 9.52 2.15
CA GLU A 23 -7.44 8.77 1.14
C GLU A 23 -6.85 7.48 1.72
N ARG A 24 -6.35 7.52 2.96
CA ARG A 24 -5.84 6.32 3.64
C ARG A 24 -6.94 5.29 3.85
N GLU A 25 -8.11 5.71 4.30
CA GLU A 25 -9.26 4.85 4.53
C GLU A 25 -9.72 4.19 3.23
N ALA A 26 -9.76 4.94 2.12
CA ALA A 26 -10.09 4.41 0.80
C ALA A 26 -8.98 3.51 0.22
N PHE A 27 -7.72 3.85 0.44
CA PHE A 27 -6.57 3.15 -0.15
C PHE A 27 -6.27 1.82 0.54
N ARG A 28 -6.40 1.76 1.87
CA ARG A 28 -6.10 0.58 2.69
C ARG A 28 -6.74 -0.72 2.19
N PRO A 29 -8.06 -0.82 1.93
CA PRO A 29 -8.68 -2.07 1.47
C PRO A 29 -8.17 -2.48 0.08
N VAL A 30 -7.82 -1.52 -0.76
CA VAL A 30 -7.34 -1.77 -2.12
C VAL A 30 -5.88 -2.25 -2.10
N LEU A 31 -5.04 -1.63 -1.26
CA LEU A 31 -3.65 -2.04 -1.04
C LEU A 31 -3.57 -3.46 -0.48
N LEU A 32 -4.43 -3.80 0.48
CA LEU A 32 -4.45 -5.11 1.13
C LEU A 32 -5.26 -6.17 0.35
N GLY A 33 -6.11 -5.73 -0.57
CA GLY A 33 -6.98 -6.58 -1.38
C GLY A 33 -6.31 -7.25 -2.58
N PRO A 34 -7.11 -7.92 -3.43
CA PRO A 34 -6.62 -8.68 -4.59
C PRO A 34 -6.27 -7.80 -5.79
N SER A 35 -6.52 -6.48 -5.74
CA SER A 35 -6.32 -5.57 -6.86
C SER A 35 -4.91 -5.68 -7.44
N PRO A 36 -4.74 -5.70 -8.78
CA PRO A 36 -3.41 -5.84 -9.39
C PRO A 36 -2.43 -4.76 -8.93
N ALA A 37 -1.18 -5.16 -8.66
CA ALA A 37 -0.16 -4.23 -8.19
C ALA A 37 0.20 -3.16 -9.23
N ASP A 38 0.16 -3.50 -10.53
CA ASP A 38 0.42 -2.53 -11.60
C ASP A 38 -0.68 -1.47 -11.66
N TRP A 39 -1.94 -1.88 -11.56
CA TRP A 39 -3.08 -0.96 -11.51
C TRP A 39 -3.01 -0.02 -10.29
N LEU A 40 -2.59 -0.52 -9.12
CA LEU A 40 -2.37 0.31 -7.93
C LEU A 40 -1.21 1.30 -8.11
N ALA A 41 -0.10 0.87 -8.72
CA ALA A 41 1.02 1.75 -9.02
C ALA A 41 0.60 2.87 -9.98
N ASP A 42 -0.16 2.54 -11.02
CA ASP A 42 -0.70 3.52 -11.95
C ASP A 42 -1.66 4.49 -11.27
N LEU A 43 -2.57 3.99 -10.42
CA LEU A 43 -3.48 4.82 -9.63
C LEU A 43 -2.72 5.82 -8.76
N LEU A 44 -1.71 5.35 -8.02
CA LEU A 44 -0.90 6.20 -7.16
C LEU A 44 -0.15 7.25 -7.97
N ARG A 45 0.43 6.87 -9.10
CA ARG A 45 1.15 7.78 -9.99
C ARG A 45 0.24 8.89 -10.53
N ILE A 46 -1.00 8.56 -10.92
CA ILE A 46 -1.99 9.54 -11.38
C ILE A 46 -2.32 10.56 -10.27
N ASN A 47 -2.27 10.14 -9.01
CA ASN A 47 -2.48 10.99 -7.84
C ASN A 47 -1.17 11.64 -7.32
N GLY A 48 -0.08 11.58 -8.07
CA GLY A 48 1.19 12.25 -7.72
C GLY A 48 2.11 11.46 -6.80
N HIS A 49 1.83 10.18 -6.54
CA HIS A 49 2.65 9.29 -5.73
C HIS A 49 3.38 8.28 -6.61
N ASP A 50 4.70 8.40 -6.75
CA ASP A 50 5.48 7.46 -7.54
C ASP A 50 5.86 6.21 -6.74
N VAL A 51 5.40 5.04 -7.21
CA VAL A 51 5.76 3.75 -6.63
C VAL A 51 5.76 2.67 -7.69
N SER A 52 6.72 1.75 -7.58
CA SER A 52 6.74 0.58 -8.46
C SER A 52 5.73 -0.47 -8.01
N ALA A 53 5.14 -1.17 -8.99
CA ALA A 53 4.33 -2.34 -8.71
C ALA A 53 5.11 -3.46 -7.97
N SER A 54 6.44 -3.52 -8.17
CA SER A 54 7.32 -4.44 -7.43
C SER A 54 7.33 -4.13 -5.92
N THR A 55 7.34 -2.85 -5.55
CA THR A 55 7.27 -2.39 -4.15
C THR A 55 5.98 -2.89 -3.50
N ILE A 56 4.84 -2.73 -4.18
CA ILE A 56 3.53 -3.19 -3.70
C ILE A 56 3.50 -4.72 -3.54
N ARG A 57 4.00 -5.48 -4.54
CA ARG A 57 4.09 -6.95 -4.46
C ARG A 57 4.99 -7.40 -3.31
N THR A 58 6.12 -6.73 -3.12
CA THR A 58 7.08 -7.02 -2.06
C THR A 58 6.45 -6.83 -0.68
N TYR A 59 5.78 -5.70 -0.48
CA TYR A 59 5.04 -5.43 0.75
C TYR A 59 3.96 -6.48 1.02
N ARG A 60 3.09 -6.77 0.03
CA ARG A 60 2.06 -7.81 0.15
C ARG A 60 2.64 -9.20 0.45
N ARG A 61 3.79 -9.53 -0.13
CA ARG A 61 4.48 -10.80 0.12
C ARG A 61 5.04 -10.85 1.54
N ALA A 62 5.59 -9.75 2.04
CA ALA A 62 6.05 -9.64 3.42
C ALA A 62 4.88 -9.85 4.41
N LEU A 63 3.73 -9.21 4.17
CA LEU A 63 2.52 -9.41 4.98
C LEU A 63 2.09 -10.87 5.06
N ARG A 64 2.02 -11.56 3.90
CA ARG A 64 1.66 -12.98 3.86
C ARG A 64 2.67 -13.85 4.62
N ARG A 65 3.96 -13.53 4.56
CA ARG A 65 5.01 -14.25 5.30
C ARG A 65 4.90 -14.04 6.80
N GLU A 66 4.54 -12.84 7.23
CA GLU A 66 4.38 -12.47 8.64
C GLU A 66 3.09 -13.02 9.26
N GLY A 67 2.24 -13.72 8.49
CA GLY A 67 0.95 -14.23 8.96
C GLY A 67 -0.08 -13.12 9.18
N VAL A 68 0.21 -11.90 8.73
CA VAL A 68 -0.70 -10.76 8.81
C VAL A 68 -1.74 -10.92 7.71
N SER A 69 -2.75 -11.74 8.01
CA SER A 69 -3.94 -11.84 7.17
C SER A 69 -4.73 -10.55 7.32
N SER A 70 -5.06 -9.92 6.20
CA SER A 70 -6.01 -8.81 6.17
C SER A 70 -7.36 -9.38 6.59
N VAL A 71 -7.73 -9.16 7.85
CA VAL A 71 -9.05 -9.46 8.41
C VAL A 71 -10.02 -8.39 7.93
#